data_AF-A0A377U1V9-F1
#
_entry.id   AF-A0A377U1V9-F1
#
_cell.length_a   1.000
_cell.length_b   1.000
_cell.length_c   1.000
_cell.angle_alpha   90.00
_cell.angle_beta   90.00
_cell.angle_gamma   90.00
#
_symmetry.space_group_name_H-M   'P 1'
#
loop_
_entity.id
_entity.type
_entity.pdbx_description
1 polymer ?
#
loop_
_entity_poly.entity_id
_entity_poly.type
_entity_poly.pdbx_seq_one_letter_code
_entity_poly.pdbx_strand_id
1 'polypeptide(L)'
;MDDSWFARLSSLTGLVGRVSAMIGVLMVAAVFLVIGNSVRLSIFARRDTINVQKLIGATDGFILRPFLYGGAMLGFSGAFLSLILSEILVMRLSSAGDRSGESLRHPV
;
A
#
# COMPACT_ATOMS: atom_id res chain seq x y z
N MET A 1 14.95 1.51 40.36
CA MET A 1 15.80 1.07 39.23
C MET A 1 14.88 0.86 38.05
N ASP A 2 15.20 1.54 36.95
CA ASP A 2 14.96 1.08 35.57
C ASP A 2 13.63 1.32 34.83
N ASP A 3 12.80 2.30 35.17
CA ASP A 3 11.63 2.65 34.30
C ASP A 3 11.95 3.71 33.24
N SER A 4 12.95 4.57 33.49
CA SER A 4 13.31 5.69 32.61
C SER A 4 13.94 5.24 31.29
N TRP A 5 14.58 4.07 31.24
CA TRP A 5 15.13 3.52 30.00
C TRP A 5 14.03 2.90 29.13
N PHE A 6 13.03 2.25 29.73
CA PHE A 6 11.85 1.77 29.01
C PHE A 6 11.05 2.94 28.41
N ALA A 7 10.92 4.05 29.15
CA ALA A 7 10.32 5.27 28.62
C ALA A 7 11.09 5.83 27.40
N ARG A 8 12.44 5.78 27.43
CA ARG A 8 13.27 6.17 26.28
C ARG A 8 13.08 5.22 25.10
N LEU A 9 13.04 3.91 25.33
CA LEU A 9 12.82 2.93 24.26
C LEU A 9 11.43 3.08 23.62
N SER A 10 10.39 3.24 24.44
CA SER A 10 9.03 3.53 24.01
C SER A 10 8.96 4.78 23.13
N SER A 11 9.66 5.85 23.52
CA SER A 11 9.70 7.09 22.74
C SER A 11 10.38 6.90 21.37
N LEU A 12 11.42 6.06 21.29
CA LEU A 12 12.10 5.70 20.04
C LEU A 12 11.20 4.85 19.13
N THR A 13 10.51 3.85 19.69
CA THR A 13 9.54 3.04 18.94
C THR A 13 8.39 3.91 18.40
N GLY A 14 7.91 4.86 19.20
CA GLY A 14 6.89 5.82 18.79
C GLY A 14 7.35 6.74 17.66
N LEU A 15 8.62 7.17 17.67
CA LEU A 15 9.22 7.94 16.57
C LEU A 15 9.29 7.11 15.28
N VAL A 16 9.76 5.86 15.36
CA VAL A 16 9.82 4.94 14.21
C VAL A 16 8.45 4.73 13.60
N GLY A 17 7.42 4.49 14.42
CA GLY A 17 6.04 4.35 13.95
C GLY A 17 5.50 5.61 13.26
N ARG A 18 5.88 6.80 13.73
CA ARG A 18 5.47 8.07 13.12
C ARG A 18 6.16 8.31 11.78
N VAL A 19 7.45 7.98 11.68
CA VAL A 19 8.22 8.08 10.43
C VAL A 19 7.71 7.08 9.39
N SER A 20 7.45 5.83 9.78
CA SER A 20 6.92 4.82 8.87
C SER A 20 5.53 5.20 8.34
N ALA A 21 4.66 5.73 9.19
CA ALA A 21 3.36 6.27 8.78
C ALA A 21 3.51 7.43 7.78
N MET A 22 4.44 8.36 8.05
CA MET A 22 4.69 9.48 7.14
C MET A 22 5.18 9.01 5.76
N ILE A 23 6.11 8.05 5.72
CA ILE A 23 6.60 7.45 4.47
C ILE A 23 5.45 6.74 3.73
N GLY A 24 4.59 6.01 4.45
CA GLY A 24 3.42 5.37 3.87
C GLY A 24 2.48 6.36 3.18
N VAL A 25 2.19 7.49 3.84
CA VAL A 25 1.36 8.57 3.25
C VAL A 25 2.04 9.16 2.02
N LEU A 26 3.35 9.42 2.07
CA LEU A 26 4.10 9.94 0.93
C LEU A 26 4.12 8.98 -0.26
N MET A 27 4.25 7.67 -0.01
CA MET A 27 4.15 6.63 -1.04
C MET A 27 2.78 6.65 -1.73
N VAL A 28 1.70 6.69 -0.95
CA VAL A 28 0.34 6.79 -1.50
C VAL A 28 0.20 8.05 -2.37
N ALA A 29 0.64 9.20 -1.86
CA ALA A 29 0.61 10.46 -2.62
C ALA A 29 1.43 10.39 -3.91
N ALA A 30 2.61 9.77 -3.88
CA ALA A 30 3.47 9.59 -5.05
C ALA A 30 2.79 8.75 -6.14
N VAL A 31 2.11 7.66 -5.77
CA VAL A 31 1.37 6.82 -6.72
C VAL A 31 0.24 7.62 -7.38
N PHE A 32 -0.56 8.36 -6.60
CA PHE A 32 -1.61 9.22 -7.15
C PHE A 32 -1.05 10.29 -8.09
N LEU A 33 0.09 10.90 -7.73
CA LEU A 33 0.77 11.89 -8.58
C LEU A 33 1.24 11.28 -9.89
N VAL A 34 1.88 10.10 -9.86
CA VAL A 34 2.37 9.39 -11.05
C VAL A 34 1.23 9.00 -11.98
N ILE A 35 0.12 8.48 -11.44
CA ILE A 35 -1.07 8.15 -12.23
C ILE A 35 -1.64 9.43 -12.87
N GLY A 36 -1.85 10.48 -12.09
CA GLY A 36 -2.37 11.75 -12.59
C GLY A 36 -1.49 12.37 -13.68
N ASN A 37 -0.17 12.32 -13.51
CA ASN A 37 0.77 12.78 -14.55
C ASN A 37 0.77 11.89 -15.79
N SER A 38 0.72 10.57 -15.63
CA SER A 38 0.62 9.64 -16.77
C SER A 38 -0.65 9.85 -17.58
N VAL A 39 -1.79 10.10 -16.92
CA VAL A 39 -3.05 10.46 -17.58
C VAL A 39 -2.86 11.72 -18.40
N ARG A 40 -2.32 12.79 -17.80
CA ARG A 40 -2.11 14.06 -18.50
C ARG A 40 -1.20 13.91 -19.72
N LEU A 41 -0.13 13.12 -19.58
CA LEU A 41 0.82 12.84 -20.67
C LEU A 41 0.18 11.99 -21.78
N SER A 42 -0.58 10.96 -21.44
CA SER A 42 -1.27 10.10 -22.42
C SER A 42 -2.36 10.85 -23.19
N ILE A 43 -3.06 11.78 -22.53
CA ILE A 43 -4.00 12.70 -23.16
C ILE A 43 -3.26 13.63 -24.14
N PHE A 44 -2.14 14.20 -23.72
CA PHE A 44 -1.34 15.10 -24.57
C PHE A 44 -0.75 14.38 -25.79
N ALA A 45 -0.38 13.10 -25.64
CA ALA A 45 0.11 12.25 -26.72
C ALA A 45 -0.98 11.83 -27.73
N ARG A 46 -2.26 11.84 -27.33
CA ARG A 46 -3.42 11.48 -28.17
C ARG A 46 -4.33 12.67 -28.47
N ARG A 47 -3.83 13.90 -28.27
CA ARG A 47 -4.60 15.14 -28.38
C ARG A 47 -5.31 15.30 -29.72
N ASP A 48 -4.69 14.85 -30.81
CA ASP A 48 -5.26 14.99 -32.16
C ASP A 48 -6.51 14.09 -32.34
N THR A 49 -6.47 12.86 -31.83
CA THR A 49 -7.62 11.94 -31.86
C THR A 49 -8.72 12.36 -30.90
N ILE A 50 -8.36 12.89 -29.73
CA ILE A 50 -9.31 13.39 -28.73
C ILE A 50 -10.02 14.64 -29.26
N ASN A 51 -9.34 15.52 -29.99
CA ASN A 51 -9.95 16.71 -30.58
C ASN A 51 -11.02 16.33 -31.62
N VAL A 52 -10.76 15.30 -32.42
CA VAL A 52 -11.77 14.74 -33.35
C VAL A 52 -12.94 14.11 -32.59
N GLN A 53 -12.69 13.38 -31.50
CA GLN A 53 -13.75 12.80 -30.66
C GLN A 53 -14.60 13.86 -29.95
N LYS A 54 -14.00 15.00 -29.56
CA LYS A 54 -14.74 16.13 -28.98
C LYS A 54 -15.66 16.81 -30.01
N LEU A 55 -15.28 16.85 -31.30
CA LEU A 55 -16.11 17.40 -32.37
C LEU A 55 -17.43 16.63 -32.58
N ILE A 56 -17.45 15.35 -32.24
CA ILE A 56 -18.65 14.48 -32.29
C ILE A 56 -19.36 14.34 -30.93
N GLY A 57 -18.96 15.13 -29.92
CA GLY A 57 -19.64 15.24 -28.62
C GLY A 57 -19.04 14.46 -27.45
N ALA A 58 -17.81 13.97 -27.53
CA ALA A 58 -17.20 13.22 -26.43
C ALA A 58 -16.90 14.11 -25.20
N THR A 59 -17.42 13.71 -24.03
CA THR A 59 -17.23 14.38 -22.73
C THR A 59 -15.94 13.94 -22.03
N ASP A 60 -15.25 14.86 -21.35
CA ASP A 60 -13.98 14.64 -20.64
C ASP A 60 -14.01 13.46 -19.62
N GLY A 61 -15.19 13.13 -19.10
CA GLY A 61 -15.41 11.99 -18.19
C GLY A 61 -15.18 10.60 -18.79
N PHE A 62 -15.20 10.44 -20.13
CA PHE A 62 -14.96 9.15 -20.78
C PHE A 62 -13.48 8.73 -20.71
N ILE A 63 -12.57 9.70 -20.58
CA ILE A 63 -11.12 9.50 -20.56
C ILE A 63 -10.63 9.10 -19.16
N LEU A 64 -11.30 9.60 -18.11
CA LEU A 64 -10.91 9.35 -16.72
C LEU A 64 -11.40 7.99 -16.19
N ARG A 65 -12.55 7.51 -16.67
CA ARG A 65 -13.18 6.24 -16.26
C ARG A 65 -12.28 5.00 -16.38
N PRO A 66 -11.60 4.73 -17.51
CA PRO A 66 -10.74 3.55 -17.63
C PRO A 66 -9.56 3.58 -16.65
N PHE A 67 -9.05 4.77 -16.30
CA PHE A 67 -7.96 4.91 -15.32
C PHE A 67 -8.43 4.69 -13.89
N LEU A 68 -9.60 5.19 -13.52
CA LEU A 68 -10.19 4.90 -12.21
C LEU A 68 -10.42 3.40 -12.03
N TYR A 69 -10.91 2.73 -13.08
CA TYR A 69 -11.11 1.28 -13.07
C TYR A 69 -9.80 0.51 -13.00
N GLY A 70 -8.79 0.89 -13.78
CA GLY A 70 -7.47 0.26 -13.76
C GLY A 70 -6.78 0.42 -12.40
N GLY A 71 -6.79 1.63 -11.85
CA GLY A 71 -6.26 1.91 -10.52
C GLY A 71 -7.00 1.17 -9.41
N ALA A 72 -8.34 1.09 -9.49
CA ALA A 72 -9.15 0.33 -8.54
C ALA A 72 -8.86 -1.18 -8.60
N MET A 73 -8.77 -1.76 -9.79
CA MET A 73 -8.44 -3.19 -9.98
C MET A 73 -7.03 -3.53 -9.48
N LEU A 74 -6.03 -2.69 -9.80
CA LEU A 74 -4.66 -2.86 -9.33
C LEU A 74 -4.52 -2.67 -7.82
N GLY A 75 -5.19 -1.65 -7.26
CA GLY A 75 -5.22 -1.44 -5.81
C GLY A 75 -5.90 -2.58 -5.07
N PHE A 76 -7.03 -3.07 -5.61
CA PHE A 76 -7.76 -4.19 -5.05
C PHE A 76 -6.95 -5.48 -5.10
N SER A 77 -6.32 -5.81 -6.23
CA SER A 77 -5.49 -7.00 -6.35
C SER A 77 -4.24 -6.93 -5.46
N GLY A 78 -3.61 -5.76 -5.35
CA GLY A 78 -2.49 -5.54 -4.45
C GLY A 78 -2.87 -5.70 -2.97
N ALA A 79 -3.99 -5.10 -2.54
CA ALA A 79 -4.49 -5.24 -1.18
C ALA A 79 -4.86 -6.70 -0.86
N PHE A 80 -5.55 -7.37 -1.78
CA PHE A 80 -5.93 -8.77 -1.63
C PHE A 80 -4.71 -9.69 -1.50
N LEU A 81 -3.72 -9.51 -2.37
CA LEU A 81 -2.48 -10.29 -2.34
C LEU A 81 -1.68 -10.02 -1.06
N SER A 82 -1.63 -8.76 -0.61
CA SER A 82 -0.93 -8.38 0.62
C SER A 82 -1.57 -8.99 1.87
N LEU A 83 -2.91 -9.05 1.94
CA LEU A 83 -3.62 -9.71 3.04
C LEU A 83 -3.30 -11.20 3.10
N ILE A 84 -3.39 -11.89 1.95
CA ILE A 84 -3.06 -13.33 1.86
C ILE A 84 -1.62 -13.58 2.32
N LEU A 85 -0.68 -12.77 1.83
CA LEU A 85 0.73 -12.95 2.17
C LEU A 85 1.01 -12.67 3.65
N SER A 86 0.34 -11.67 4.23
CA SER A 86 0.43 -11.35 5.66
C SER A 86 -0.08 -12.50 6.52
N GLU A 87 -1.22 -13.09 6.18
CA GLU A 87 -1.78 -14.25 6.90
C GLU A 87 -0.85 -15.47 6.81
N ILE A 88 -0.30 -15.76 5.63
CA ILE A 88 0.67 -16.83 5.46
C ILE A 88 1.90 -16.60 6.35
N LEU A 89 2.42 -15.38 6.39
CA LEU A 89 3.59 -15.04 7.19
C LEU A 89 3.32 -15.24 8.68
N VAL A 90 2.17 -14.79 9.17
CA VAL A 90 1.76 -14.98 10.58
C VAL A 90 1.64 -16.46 10.91
N MET A 91 1.01 -17.26 10.04
CA MET A 91 0.86 -18.70 10.23
C MET A 91 2.20 -19.45 10.24
N ARG A 92 3.17 -19.02 9.43
CA ARG A 92 4.55 -19.55 9.46
C ARG A 92 5.27 -19.20 10.76
N LEU A 93 5.02 -18.01 11.30
CA LEU A 93 5.65 -17.56 12.53
C LEU A 93 5.03 -18.23 13.76
N SER A 94 3.70 -18.39 13.80
CA SER A 94 3.00 -19.06 14.90
C SER A 94 3.33 -20.55 14.98
N SER A 95 3.44 -21.25 13.84
CA SER A 95 3.88 -22.65 13.78
C SER A 95 5.37 -22.89 14.12
N ALA A 96 6.18 -21.82 14.17
CA ALA A 96 7.55 -21.86 14.67
C ALA A 96 7.61 -21.64 16.19
N GLY A 97 6.76 -20.77 16.74
CA GLY A 97 6.68 -20.50 18.19
C GLY A 97 6.14 -21.68 19.01
N ASP A 98 5.22 -22.46 18.44
CA ASP A 98 4.59 -23.58 19.15
C ASP A 98 5.54 -24.78 19.36
N ARG A 99 6.49 -25.00 18.44
CA ARG A 99 7.51 -26.07 18.56
C ARG A 99 8.55 -25.84 19.65
N SER A 100 8.70 -24.60 20.15
CA SER A 100 9.67 -24.27 21.21
C SER A 100 9.09 -24.43 22.63
N GLY A 101 7.75 -24.49 22.76
CA GLY A 101 7.06 -24.61 24.05
C GLY A 101 6.95 -26.03 24.62
N GLU A 102 7.09 -27.06 23.76
CA GLU A 102 6.90 -28.45 24.17
C GLU A 102 8.15 -29.10 24.78
N SER A 103 9.35 -28.57 24.50
CA SER A 103 10.63 -29.14 24.96
C SER A 103 10.96 -28.87 26.44
N LEU A 104 10.19 -28.04 27.16
CA LEU A 104 10.44 -27.67 28.56
C LEU A 104 9.41 -28.23 29.55
N ARG A 105 8.51 -29.13 29.12
CA ARG A 105 7.41 -29.67 29.95
C ARG A 105 7.60 -31.08 30.51
N HIS A 106 8.76 -31.72 30.35
CA HIS A 106 9.05 -32.99 31.04
C HIS A 106 10.46 -32.99 31.66
N PRO A 107 10.54 -32.73 32.98
CA PRO A 107 11.34 -33.58 33.84
C PRO A 107 10.55 -33.95 35.11
N VAL A 108 10.08 -35.19 35.15
CA VAL A 108 9.92 -36.02 36.36
C VAL A 108 10.12 -37.46 35.94
#